data_AF-A0A7C5NQ15-F1
#
_entry.id   AF-A0A7C5NQ15-F1
#
_cell.length_a   1.000
_cell.length_b   1.000
_cell.length_c   1.000
_cell.angle_alpha   90.00
_cell.angle_beta   90.00
_cell.angle_gamma   90.00
#
_symmetry.space_group_name_H-M   'P 1'
#
loop_
_entity.id
_entity.type
_entity.pdbx_description
1 polymer ?
#
loop_
_entity_poly.entity_id
_entity_poly.type
_entity_poly.pdbx_seq_one_letter_code
_entity_poly.pdbx_strand_id
1 'polypeptide(L)'
;MKYLEHIIKIKTMNKPAYFYYILKRHRGFIIFSMIFTALMQFLLVKVFTGVDTKPFLETVMNIMPEQFKTMMGNQFFSTLTIDGAAAFGFNHPIVLAIFIILVISVSASNIAGEVEKGTMELLLSFPVKRTSLITKLWAIGIFIVFMVILSAILGSVFSVAIYDNLSIKFIIKILKIGLNLWLLIVLIFSFSLMISAFEREGSKVVAKTAVVVMTFYFLDLLSTMWKAVSFTKPFNIFTYYQPQKLISGERSLLQNIPVLLILIVVFFLIARWQFNRRDIP
;
A
#
# COMPACT_ATOMS: atom_id res chain seq x y z
N MET A 1 -12.60 -34.04 3.71
CA MET A 1 -13.02 -33.53 2.39
C MET A 1 -12.26 -32.26 1.94
N LYS A 2 -12.17 -31.17 2.73
CA LYS A 2 -11.34 -29.98 2.42
C LYS A 2 -9.84 -30.28 2.17
N TYR A 3 -9.27 -31.27 2.88
CA TYR A 3 -7.88 -31.71 2.69
C TYR A 3 -7.64 -32.46 1.37
N LEU A 4 -8.64 -33.22 0.89
CA LEU A 4 -8.55 -33.95 -0.39
C LEU A 4 -8.69 -32.99 -1.59
N GLU A 5 -9.54 -31.96 -1.48
CA GLU A 5 -9.54 -30.84 -2.43
C GLU A 5 -8.19 -30.10 -2.45
N HIS A 6 -7.54 -29.97 -1.29
CA HIS A 6 -6.21 -29.36 -1.16
C HIS A 6 -5.16 -30.15 -1.96
N ILE A 7 -5.21 -31.47 -1.94
CA ILE A 7 -4.25 -32.35 -2.63
C ILE A 7 -4.53 -32.41 -4.14
N ILE A 8 -5.79 -32.48 -4.56
CA ILE A 8 -6.18 -32.57 -5.98
C ILE A 8 -5.87 -31.26 -6.73
N LYS A 9 -5.99 -30.09 -6.08
CA LYS A 9 -5.66 -28.80 -6.71
C LYS A 9 -4.17 -28.57 -6.94
N ILE A 10 -3.31 -29.18 -6.14
CA ILE A 10 -1.86 -28.98 -6.25
C ILE A 10 -1.26 -29.89 -7.35
N LYS A 11 -1.88 -31.06 -7.60
CA LYS A 11 -1.48 -32.02 -8.65
C LYS A 11 -1.45 -31.42 -10.08
N THR A 12 -2.10 -30.28 -10.32
CA THR A 12 -2.22 -29.62 -11.64
C THR A 12 -1.66 -28.19 -11.68
N MET A 13 -0.66 -27.87 -10.83
CA MET A 13 -0.17 -26.49 -10.69
C MET A 13 0.67 -25.97 -11.88
N ASN A 14 0.02 -25.74 -13.02
CA ASN A 14 0.45 -24.78 -14.02
C ASN A 14 0.46 -23.36 -13.41
N LYS A 15 1.26 -22.42 -13.96
CA LYS A 15 1.31 -21.00 -13.53
C LYS A 15 -0.07 -20.39 -13.12
N PRO A 16 -1.17 -20.57 -13.88
CA PRO A 16 -2.49 -20.04 -13.51
C PRO A 16 -3.09 -20.60 -12.20
N ALA A 17 -2.75 -21.83 -11.80
CA ALA A 17 -3.36 -22.48 -10.63
C ALA A 17 -2.85 -21.89 -9.31
N TYR A 18 -1.54 -21.59 -9.20
CA TYR A 18 -0.98 -20.96 -7.99
C TYR A 18 -1.50 -19.53 -7.81
N PHE A 19 -1.58 -18.78 -8.92
CA PHE A 19 -2.17 -17.45 -8.96
C PHE A 19 -3.60 -17.45 -8.45
N TYR A 20 -4.44 -18.33 -8.99
CA TYR A 20 -5.83 -18.48 -8.55
C TYR A 20 -5.95 -18.93 -7.09
N TYR A 21 -5.04 -19.79 -6.61
CA TYR A 21 -5.03 -20.24 -5.22
C TYR A 21 -4.83 -19.08 -4.24
N ILE A 22 -3.80 -18.25 -4.44
CA ILE A 22 -3.50 -17.12 -3.55
C ILE A 22 -4.66 -16.11 -3.56
N LEU A 23 -5.19 -15.80 -4.75
CA LEU A 23 -6.35 -14.92 -4.87
C LEU A 23 -7.57 -15.50 -4.14
N LYS A 24 -7.89 -16.79 -4.33
CA LYS A 24 -9.03 -17.43 -3.67
C LYS A 24 -8.88 -17.45 -2.14
N ARG A 25 -7.65 -17.66 -1.64
CA ARG A 25 -7.34 -17.65 -0.20
C ARG A 25 -7.59 -16.27 0.43
N HIS A 26 -7.18 -15.21 -0.26
CA HIS A 26 -7.26 -13.84 0.25
C HIS A 26 -8.48 -13.05 -0.29
N ARG A 27 -9.35 -13.69 -1.08
CA ARG A 27 -10.43 -13.02 -1.82
C ARG A 27 -11.32 -12.13 -0.96
N GLY A 28 -11.67 -12.58 0.24
CA GLY A 28 -12.58 -11.85 1.11
C GLY A 28 -11.97 -10.52 1.52
N PHE A 29 -10.71 -10.54 1.94
CA PHE A 29 -10.00 -9.33 2.35
C PHE A 29 -9.61 -8.44 1.17
N ILE A 30 -9.28 -9.02 0.01
CA ILE A 30 -9.04 -8.26 -1.23
C ILE A 30 -10.31 -7.50 -1.64
N ILE A 31 -11.45 -8.19 -1.75
CA ILE A 31 -12.74 -7.57 -2.14
C ILE A 31 -13.15 -6.50 -1.11
N PHE A 32 -13.03 -6.81 0.19
CA PHE A 32 -13.27 -5.83 1.25
C PHE A 32 -12.39 -4.59 1.07
N SER A 33 -11.09 -4.77 0.85
CA SER A 33 -10.14 -3.66 0.66
C SER A 33 -10.49 -2.84 -0.59
N MET A 34 -10.88 -3.50 -1.69
CA MET A 34 -11.28 -2.81 -2.92
C MET A 34 -12.53 -1.95 -2.71
N ILE A 35 -13.58 -2.53 -2.13
CA ILE A 35 -14.84 -1.82 -1.87
C ILE A 35 -14.60 -0.69 -0.87
N PHE A 36 -13.90 -0.97 0.22
CA PHE A 36 -13.66 0.02 1.27
C PHE A 36 -12.84 1.21 0.75
N THR A 37 -11.73 0.95 0.06
CA THR A 37 -10.88 2.04 -0.45
C THR A 37 -11.56 2.83 -1.56
N ALA A 38 -12.31 2.17 -2.45
CA ALA A 38 -13.13 2.84 -3.46
C ALA A 38 -14.21 3.72 -2.82
N LEU A 39 -14.94 3.19 -1.83
CA LEU A 39 -16.00 3.91 -1.13
C LEU A 39 -15.44 5.09 -0.32
N MET A 40 -14.34 4.89 0.41
CA MET A 40 -13.68 5.96 1.16
C MET A 40 -13.23 7.08 0.23
N GLN A 41 -12.59 6.75 -0.89
CA GLN A 41 -12.20 7.74 -1.89
C GLN A 41 -13.41 8.47 -2.48
N PHE A 42 -14.45 7.72 -2.83
CA PHE A 42 -15.68 8.30 -3.36
C PHE A 42 -16.30 9.30 -2.38
N LEU A 43 -16.45 8.92 -1.11
CA LEU A 43 -17.03 9.75 -0.06
C LEU A 43 -16.17 10.98 0.25
N LEU A 44 -14.84 10.81 0.39
CA LEU A 44 -13.95 11.92 0.67
C LEU A 44 -13.96 12.96 -0.45
N VAL A 45 -13.93 12.53 -1.71
CA VAL A 45 -14.02 13.46 -2.84
C VAL A 45 -15.42 14.10 -2.91
N LYS A 46 -16.48 13.32 -2.66
CA LYS A 46 -17.87 13.81 -2.70
C LYS A 46 -18.12 14.96 -1.72
N VAL A 47 -17.52 14.90 -0.54
CA VAL A 47 -17.64 15.97 0.46
C VAL A 47 -17.17 17.32 -0.09
N PHE A 48 -16.15 17.33 -0.96
CA PHE A 48 -15.57 18.55 -1.53
C PHE A 48 -16.14 18.94 -2.90
N THR A 49 -16.85 18.04 -3.58
CA THR A 49 -17.60 18.38 -4.81
C THR A 49 -18.99 18.94 -4.51
N GLY A 50 -19.61 18.56 -3.39
CA GLY A 50 -20.96 19.00 -3.02
C GLY A 50 -21.03 20.31 -2.21
N VAL A 51 -19.88 20.89 -1.85
CA VAL A 51 -19.80 22.13 -1.07
C VAL A 51 -19.21 23.21 -1.95
N ASP A 52 -19.83 24.39 -1.99
CA ASP A 52 -19.22 25.56 -2.60
C ASP A 52 -18.02 25.96 -1.72
N THR A 53 -16.84 25.47 -2.12
CA THR A 53 -15.64 25.52 -1.27
C THR A 53 -15.16 26.95 -1.05
N LYS A 54 -15.51 27.90 -1.93
CA LYS A 54 -15.07 29.30 -1.84
C LYS A 54 -15.64 30.03 -0.61
N PRO A 55 -16.98 30.10 -0.38
CA PRO A 55 -17.52 30.65 0.86
C PRO A 55 -16.98 29.98 2.13
N PHE A 56 -16.82 28.66 2.09
CA PHE A 56 -16.28 27.90 3.22
C PHE A 56 -14.81 28.27 3.49
N LEU A 57 -13.98 28.34 2.45
CA LEU A 57 -12.57 28.72 2.54
C LEU A 57 -12.42 30.14 3.09
N GLU A 58 -13.22 31.09 2.59
CA GLU A 58 -13.23 32.48 3.05
C GLU A 58 -13.64 32.58 4.53
N THR A 59 -14.68 31.85 4.93
CA THR A 59 -15.13 31.79 6.33
C THR A 59 -14.03 31.23 7.23
N VAL A 60 -13.40 30.11 6.83
CA VAL A 60 -12.29 29.50 7.57
C VAL A 60 -11.10 30.47 7.66
N MET A 61 -10.73 31.14 6.57
CA MET A 61 -9.63 32.11 6.58
C MET A 61 -9.92 33.35 7.43
N ASN A 62 -11.18 33.78 7.53
CA ASN A 62 -11.56 34.95 8.32
C ASN A 62 -11.59 34.67 9.83
N ILE A 63 -11.91 33.44 10.24
CA ILE A 63 -12.00 33.05 11.65
C ILE A 63 -10.68 32.48 12.18
N MET A 64 -9.77 32.04 11.28
CA MET A 64 -8.49 31.46 11.66
C MET A 64 -7.49 32.54 12.12
N PRO A 65 -6.88 32.41 13.31
CA PRO A 65 -5.84 33.33 13.77
C PRO A 65 -4.62 33.33 12.83
N GLU A 66 -3.95 34.47 12.68
CA GLU A 66 -2.76 34.62 11.82
C GLU A 66 -1.67 33.59 12.14
N GLN A 67 -1.44 33.29 13.42
CA GLN A 67 -0.47 32.26 13.83
C GLN A 67 -0.81 30.88 13.27
N PHE A 68 -2.10 30.53 13.21
CA PHE A 68 -2.58 29.28 12.64
C PHE A 68 -2.45 29.24 11.11
N LYS A 69 -2.67 30.37 10.42
CA LYS A 69 -2.47 30.46 8.96
C LYS A 69 -1.01 30.20 8.59
N THR A 70 -0.08 30.82 9.29
CA THR A 70 1.37 30.62 9.09
C THR A 70 1.83 29.21 9.46
N MET A 71 1.19 28.55 10.46
CA MET A 71 1.52 27.17 10.84
C MET A 71 0.93 26.12 9.88
N MET A 72 -0.30 26.30 9.41
CA MET A 72 -0.97 25.35 8.51
C MET A 72 -0.42 25.38 7.08
N GLY A 73 0.03 26.56 6.62
CA GLY A 73 0.72 26.74 5.34
C GLY A 73 -0.09 26.28 4.12
N ASN A 74 0.58 26.25 2.96
CA ASN A 74 -0.06 25.94 1.68
C ASN A 74 -0.61 24.50 1.60
N GLN A 75 -0.09 23.56 2.39
CA GLN A 75 -0.55 22.17 2.37
C GLN A 75 -1.98 22.02 2.89
N PHE A 76 -2.37 22.75 3.93
CA PHE A 76 -3.74 22.71 4.44
C PHE A 76 -4.73 23.24 3.39
N PHE A 77 -4.46 24.41 2.84
CA PHE A 77 -5.33 25.02 1.81
C PHE A 77 -5.41 24.18 0.54
N SER A 78 -4.30 23.54 0.14
CA SER A 78 -4.32 22.62 -1.01
C SER A 78 -5.29 21.46 -0.79
N THR A 79 -5.48 21.00 0.45
CA THR A 79 -6.39 19.90 0.84
C THR A 79 -7.87 20.28 0.67
N LEU A 80 -8.19 21.59 0.68
CA LEU A 80 -9.56 22.10 0.54
C LEU A 80 -10.04 22.15 -0.92
N THR A 81 -9.22 21.69 -1.86
CA THR A 81 -9.57 21.51 -3.27
C THR A 81 -9.97 20.06 -3.55
N ILE A 82 -10.70 19.80 -4.64
CA ILE A 82 -11.07 18.43 -5.07
C ILE A 82 -9.82 17.55 -5.26
N ASP A 83 -8.78 18.11 -5.89
CA ASP A 83 -7.46 17.52 -6.02
C ASP A 83 -6.89 17.13 -4.65
N GLY A 84 -6.84 18.10 -3.73
CA GLY A 84 -6.32 17.90 -2.39
C GLY A 84 -7.09 16.90 -1.55
N ALA A 85 -8.42 16.87 -1.67
CA ALA A 85 -9.29 15.90 -1.02
C ALA A 85 -8.98 14.47 -1.48
N ALA A 86 -8.78 14.27 -2.78
CA ALA A 86 -8.34 12.97 -3.30
C ALA A 86 -6.96 12.59 -2.76
N ALA A 87 -5.98 13.52 -2.80
CA ALA A 87 -4.64 13.29 -2.27
C ALA A 87 -4.65 12.96 -0.77
N PHE A 88 -5.50 13.64 0.01
CA PHE A 88 -5.74 13.35 1.42
C PHE A 88 -6.32 11.96 1.62
N GLY A 89 -7.32 11.56 0.83
CA GLY A 89 -7.89 10.22 0.90
C GLY A 89 -6.86 9.12 0.69
N PHE A 90 -5.92 9.31 -0.23
CA PHE A 90 -4.85 8.34 -0.48
C PHE A 90 -3.81 8.30 0.66
N ASN A 91 -3.68 9.37 1.44
CA ASN A 91 -2.83 9.42 2.62
C ASN A 91 -3.56 9.12 3.93
N HIS A 92 -4.86 8.82 3.87
CA HIS A 92 -5.68 8.65 5.06
C HIS A 92 -5.16 7.46 5.87
N PRO A 93 -4.94 7.59 7.21
CA PRO A 93 -4.31 6.54 8.01
C PRO A 93 -5.00 5.18 7.92
N ILE A 94 -6.34 5.17 7.90
CA ILE A 94 -7.14 3.95 7.76
C ILE A 94 -6.94 3.29 6.38
N VAL A 95 -6.82 4.10 5.32
CA VAL A 95 -6.60 3.59 3.96
C VAL A 95 -5.21 2.95 3.89
N LEU A 96 -4.18 3.63 4.40
CA LEU A 96 -2.81 3.09 4.48
C LEU A 96 -2.76 1.81 5.32
N ALA A 97 -3.44 1.78 6.46
CA ALA A 97 -3.50 0.60 7.32
C ALA A 97 -4.07 -0.62 6.59
N ILE A 98 -5.14 -0.46 5.80
CA ILE A 98 -5.72 -1.55 5.02
C ILE A 98 -4.72 -2.11 4.00
N PHE A 99 -4.03 -1.24 3.26
CA PHE A 99 -2.99 -1.68 2.32
C PHE A 99 -1.87 -2.43 3.02
N ILE A 100 -1.39 -1.91 4.15
CA ILE A 100 -0.30 -2.50 4.94
C ILE A 100 -0.71 -3.87 5.50
N ILE A 101 -1.89 -3.96 6.13
CA ILE A 101 -2.42 -5.22 6.67
C ILE A 101 -2.59 -6.25 5.55
N LEU A 102 -3.07 -5.84 4.38
CA LEU A 102 -3.24 -6.74 3.23
C LEU A 102 -1.94 -7.37 2.80
N VAL A 103 -0.89 -6.57 2.57
CA VAL A 103 0.38 -7.10 2.09
C VAL A 103 1.10 -7.93 3.14
N ILE A 104 1.02 -7.54 4.42
CA ILE A 104 1.58 -8.31 5.54
C ILE A 104 0.85 -9.65 5.69
N SER A 105 -0.47 -9.68 5.54
CA SER A 105 -1.25 -10.91 5.63
C SER A 105 -0.90 -11.87 4.49
N VAL A 106 -0.71 -11.36 3.28
CA VAL A 106 -0.32 -12.17 2.11
C VAL A 106 1.09 -12.74 2.29
N SER A 107 2.07 -11.96 2.70
CA SER A 107 3.46 -12.43 2.89
C SER A 107 3.58 -13.40 4.07
N ALA A 108 2.97 -13.10 5.21
CA ALA A 108 3.06 -13.91 6.43
C ALA A 108 2.39 -15.27 6.25
N SER A 109 1.18 -15.29 5.66
CA SER A 109 0.40 -16.53 5.56
C SER A 109 0.89 -17.52 4.51
N ASN A 110 1.67 -17.08 3.51
CA ASN A 110 2.09 -17.90 2.38
C ASN A 110 3.56 -18.34 2.42
N ILE A 111 4.34 -17.88 3.41
CA ILE A 111 5.70 -18.41 3.68
C ILE A 111 5.77 -18.90 5.13
N ALA A 112 5.98 -18.02 6.10
CA ALA A 112 6.13 -18.43 7.51
C ALA A 112 4.90 -19.20 8.02
N GLY A 113 3.69 -18.75 7.70
CA GLY A 113 2.46 -19.43 8.10
C GLY A 113 2.22 -20.79 7.42
N GLU A 114 2.87 -21.09 6.30
CA GLU A 114 2.85 -22.45 5.70
C GLU A 114 3.92 -23.33 6.34
N VAL A 115 5.05 -22.76 6.75
CA VAL A 115 6.08 -23.46 7.53
C VAL A 115 5.52 -23.85 8.90
N GLU A 116 4.86 -22.93 9.59
CA GLU A 116 4.21 -23.14 10.88
C GLU A 116 3.20 -24.29 10.86
N LYS A 117 2.52 -24.49 9.72
CA LYS A 117 1.49 -25.53 9.54
C LYS A 117 2.03 -26.85 8.99
N GLY A 118 3.32 -26.95 8.70
CA GLY A 118 3.92 -28.10 7.99
C GLY A 118 3.41 -28.29 6.55
N THR A 119 2.69 -27.31 5.99
CA THR A 119 2.17 -27.39 4.62
C THR A 119 3.18 -26.95 3.56
N MET A 120 4.25 -26.26 3.98
CA MET A 120 5.34 -25.88 3.08
C MET A 120 6.09 -27.11 2.53
N GLU A 121 6.31 -28.16 3.34
CA GLU A 121 6.89 -29.44 2.92
C GLU A 121 6.11 -30.06 1.76
N LEU A 122 4.78 -30.13 1.94
CA LEU A 122 3.87 -30.64 0.91
C LEU A 122 3.98 -29.80 -0.37
N LEU A 123 4.07 -28.48 -0.26
CA LEU A 123 4.18 -27.59 -1.41
C LEU A 123 5.52 -27.76 -2.17
N LEU A 124 6.59 -28.10 -1.45
CA LEU A 124 7.91 -28.36 -2.00
C LEU A 124 8.14 -29.81 -2.45
N SER A 125 7.25 -30.74 -2.08
CA SER A 125 7.25 -32.11 -2.62
C SER A 125 6.91 -32.16 -4.11
N PHE A 126 6.22 -31.12 -4.61
CA PHE A 126 5.97 -30.95 -6.03
C PHE A 126 7.24 -30.47 -6.74
N PRO A 127 7.42 -30.79 -8.04
CA PRO A 127 8.59 -30.42 -8.82
C PRO A 127 8.61 -28.92 -9.19
N VAL A 128 8.53 -28.04 -8.19
CA VAL A 128 8.48 -26.59 -8.32
C VAL A 128 9.75 -26.01 -7.71
N LYS A 129 10.50 -25.22 -8.49
CA LYS A 129 11.68 -24.52 -7.99
C LYS A 129 11.27 -23.53 -6.89
N ARG A 130 11.96 -23.54 -5.74
CA ARG A 130 11.78 -22.57 -4.63
C ARG A 130 11.81 -21.11 -5.10
N THR A 131 12.75 -20.79 -6.00
CA THR A 131 12.84 -19.47 -6.66
C THR A 131 11.58 -19.10 -7.43
N SER A 132 10.94 -20.06 -8.09
CA SER A 132 9.71 -19.83 -8.85
C SER A 132 8.54 -19.51 -7.91
N LEU A 133 8.45 -20.21 -6.79
CA LEU A 133 7.38 -20.02 -5.80
C LEU A 133 7.43 -18.60 -5.23
N ILE A 134 8.58 -18.17 -4.71
CA ILE A 134 8.70 -16.84 -4.09
C ILE A 134 8.53 -15.71 -5.11
N THR A 135 9.03 -15.88 -6.34
CA THR A 135 8.86 -14.89 -7.41
C THR A 135 7.40 -14.78 -7.84
N LYS A 136 6.68 -15.90 -7.94
CA LYS A 136 5.25 -15.89 -8.24
C LYS A 136 4.45 -15.24 -7.12
N LEU A 137 4.74 -15.55 -5.86
CA LEU A 137 4.08 -14.93 -4.71
C LEU A 137 4.29 -13.40 -4.73
N TRP A 138 5.52 -12.96 -5.02
CA TRP A 138 5.83 -11.54 -5.14
C TRP A 138 5.06 -10.87 -6.29
N ALA A 139 5.04 -11.47 -7.47
CA ALA A 139 4.28 -10.97 -8.62
C ALA A 139 2.76 -10.92 -8.35
N ILE A 140 2.21 -11.94 -7.69
CA ILE A 140 0.79 -11.98 -7.29
C ILE A 140 0.48 -10.85 -6.30
N GLY A 141 1.33 -10.64 -5.29
CA GLY A 141 1.12 -9.56 -4.32
C GLY A 141 1.17 -8.18 -4.96
N ILE A 142 2.11 -7.95 -5.89
CA ILE A 142 2.16 -6.72 -6.70
C ILE A 142 0.84 -6.49 -7.45
N PHE A 143 0.31 -7.55 -8.07
CA PHE A 143 -0.94 -7.50 -8.80
C PHE A 143 -2.15 -7.23 -7.90
N ILE A 144 -2.19 -7.83 -6.71
CA ILE A 144 -3.22 -7.57 -5.69
C ILE A 144 -3.20 -6.09 -5.29
N VAL A 145 -2.03 -5.54 -4.97
CA VAL A 145 -1.87 -4.13 -4.60
C VAL A 145 -2.32 -3.23 -5.75
N PHE A 146 -1.96 -3.56 -6.99
CA PHE A 146 -2.42 -2.85 -8.18
C PHE A 146 -3.95 -2.81 -8.28
N MET A 147 -4.64 -3.95 -8.10
CA MET A 147 -6.10 -4.01 -8.15
C MET A 147 -6.77 -3.13 -7.09
N VAL A 148 -6.27 -3.14 -5.86
CA VAL A 148 -6.84 -2.35 -4.75
C VAL A 148 -6.59 -0.84 -4.95
N ILE A 149 -5.42 -0.46 -5.48
CA ILE A 149 -5.16 0.94 -5.83
C ILE A 149 -6.04 1.38 -7.01
N LEU A 150 -6.20 0.52 -8.01
CA LEU A 150 -7.07 0.81 -9.14
C LEU A 150 -8.52 1.04 -8.69
N SER A 151 -9.05 0.24 -7.76
CA SER A 151 -10.39 0.48 -7.21
C SER A 151 -10.49 1.81 -6.45
N ALA A 152 -9.45 2.19 -5.70
CA ALA A 152 -9.40 3.49 -5.03
C ALA A 152 -9.41 4.66 -6.03
N ILE A 153 -8.62 4.57 -7.11
CA ILE A 153 -8.60 5.55 -8.21
C ILE A 153 -9.97 5.65 -8.88
N LEU A 154 -10.60 4.52 -9.18
CA LEU A 154 -11.94 4.48 -9.76
C LEU A 154 -12.96 5.14 -8.83
N GLY A 155 -12.85 4.97 -7.51
CA GLY A 155 -13.68 5.65 -6.52
C GLY A 155 -13.60 7.17 -6.61
N SER A 156 -12.38 7.72 -6.68
CA SER A 156 -12.17 9.17 -6.84
C SER A 156 -12.68 9.68 -8.19
N VAL A 157 -12.36 8.98 -9.29
CA VAL A 157 -12.78 9.36 -10.65
C VAL A 157 -14.30 9.32 -10.79
N PHE A 158 -14.95 8.29 -10.26
CA PHE A 158 -16.41 8.16 -10.30
C PHE A 158 -17.11 9.26 -9.49
N SER A 159 -16.54 9.64 -8.35
CA SER A 159 -17.07 10.75 -7.54
C SER A 159 -17.03 12.08 -8.30
N VAL A 160 -15.88 12.42 -8.90
CA VAL A 160 -15.78 13.63 -9.73
C VAL A 160 -16.69 13.55 -10.94
N ALA A 161 -16.74 12.42 -11.66
CA ALA A 161 -17.57 12.29 -12.86
C ALA A 161 -19.07 12.50 -12.63
N ILE A 162 -19.58 12.22 -11.42
CA ILE A 162 -20.99 12.42 -11.07
C ILE A 162 -21.26 13.84 -10.59
N TYR A 163 -20.35 14.41 -9.79
CA TYR A 163 -20.61 15.62 -9.01
C TYR A 163 -19.83 16.86 -9.47
N ASP A 164 -18.90 16.73 -10.41
CA ASP A 164 -18.09 17.83 -10.94
C ASP A 164 -17.60 17.54 -12.38
N ASN A 165 -16.83 18.45 -12.98
CA ASN A 165 -16.26 18.29 -14.31
C ASN A 165 -14.94 17.51 -14.28
N LEU A 166 -15.00 16.24 -14.70
CA LEU A 166 -13.82 15.38 -14.79
C LEU A 166 -12.80 15.91 -15.82
N SER A 167 -11.68 16.43 -15.32
CA SER A 167 -10.58 16.90 -16.16
C SER A 167 -9.50 15.84 -16.36
N ILE A 168 -8.87 15.84 -17.55
CA ILE A 168 -7.71 14.97 -17.84
C ILE A 168 -6.56 15.26 -16.84
N LYS A 169 -6.40 16.52 -16.42
CA LYS A 169 -5.37 16.93 -15.44
C LYS A 169 -5.57 16.23 -14.09
N PHE A 170 -6.81 16.13 -13.61
CA PHE A 170 -7.15 15.42 -12.38
C PHE A 170 -6.79 13.93 -12.48
N ILE A 171 -7.17 13.27 -13.58
CA ILE A 171 -6.86 11.84 -13.81
C ILE A 171 -5.34 11.62 -13.76
N ILE A 172 -4.55 12.45 -14.43
CA ILE A 172 -3.08 12.35 -14.43
C ILE A 172 -2.51 12.51 -13.01
N LYS A 173 -3.03 13.48 -12.24
CA LYS A 173 -2.61 13.72 -10.85
C LYS A 173 -2.89 12.51 -9.95
N ILE A 174 -4.09 11.94 -10.03
CA ILE A 174 -4.45 10.74 -9.25
C ILE A 174 -3.64 9.53 -9.69
N LEU A 175 -3.39 9.34 -10.98
CA LEU A 175 -2.54 8.24 -11.46
C LEU A 175 -1.12 8.34 -10.90
N LYS A 176 -0.56 9.56 -10.82
CA LYS A 176 0.77 9.78 -10.19
C LYS A 176 0.77 9.42 -8.71
N ILE A 177 -0.27 9.82 -7.97
CA ILE A 177 -0.42 9.48 -6.54
C ILE A 177 -0.57 7.97 -6.37
N GLY A 178 -1.45 7.34 -7.16
CA GLY A 178 -1.68 5.91 -7.15
C GLY A 178 -0.42 5.11 -7.47
N LEU A 179 0.37 5.54 -8.46
CA LEU A 179 1.66 4.92 -8.77
C LEU A 179 2.67 5.07 -7.61
N ASN A 180 2.73 6.24 -6.96
CA ASN A 180 3.62 6.44 -5.82
C ASN A 180 3.21 5.56 -4.62
N LEU A 181 1.91 5.48 -4.32
CA LEU A 181 1.37 4.61 -3.27
C LEU A 181 1.64 3.15 -3.60
N TRP A 182 1.47 2.75 -4.87
CA TRP A 182 1.73 1.38 -5.31
C TRP A 182 3.18 0.99 -5.03
N LEU A 183 4.15 1.85 -5.36
CA LEU A 183 5.55 1.62 -5.05
C LEU A 183 5.80 1.52 -3.54
N LEU A 184 5.21 2.41 -2.73
CA LEU A 184 5.36 2.34 -1.27
C LEU A 184 4.81 1.02 -0.71
N ILE A 185 3.62 0.60 -1.11
CA ILE A 185 2.99 -0.62 -0.60
C ILE A 185 3.72 -1.87 -1.11
N VAL A 186 4.23 -1.86 -2.35
CA VAL A 186 5.09 -2.94 -2.87
C VAL A 186 6.42 -3.01 -2.11
N LEU A 187 7.00 -1.88 -1.69
CA LEU A 187 8.19 -1.87 -0.83
C LEU A 187 7.89 -2.56 0.51
N ILE A 188 6.79 -2.17 1.17
CA ILE A 188 6.36 -2.77 2.44
C ILE A 188 6.09 -4.28 2.26
N PHE A 189 5.48 -4.67 1.13
CA PHE A 189 5.27 -6.07 0.79
C PHE A 189 6.58 -6.84 0.64
N SER A 190 7.55 -6.32 -0.14
CA SER A 190 8.87 -6.93 -0.31
C SER A 190 9.60 -7.07 1.02
N PHE A 191 9.54 -6.05 1.87
CA PHE A 191 10.12 -6.08 3.22
C PHE A 191 9.45 -7.13 4.10
N SER A 192 8.12 -7.21 4.08
CA SER A 192 7.37 -8.23 4.81
C SER A 192 7.68 -9.64 4.34
N LEU A 193 7.85 -9.81 3.02
CA LEU A 193 8.21 -11.07 2.39
C LEU A 193 9.64 -11.48 2.74
N MET A 194 10.56 -10.52 2.86
CA MET A 194 11.90 -10.74 3.42
C MET A 194 11.82 -11.28 4.85
N ILE A 195 11.09 -10.61 5.75
CA ILE A 195 10.89 -11.09 7.13
C ILE A 195 10.29 -12.50 7.13
N SER A 196 9.28 -12.74 6.31
CA SER A 196 8.64 -14.06 6.19
C SER A 196 9.60 -15.17 5.75
N ALA A 197 10.61 -14.85 4.95
CA ALA A 197 11.66 -15.81 4.58
C ALA A 197 12.61 -16.15 5.75
N PHE A 198 12.75 -15.29 6.76
CA PHE A 198 13.56 -15.55 7.97
C PHE A 198 12.76 -16.21 9.10
N GLU A 199 11.48 -15.91 9.25
CA GLU A 199 10.66 -16.39 10.37
C GLU A 199 10.01 -17.77 10.12
N ARG A 200 9.70 -18.49 11.20
CA ARG A 200 8.95 -19.76 11.14
C ARG A 200 7.46 -19.61 11.43
N GLU A 201 7.05 -18.52 12.04
CA GLU A 201 5.68 -18.28 12.51
C GLU A 201 5.11 -17.05 11.82
N GLY A 202 3.88 -17.17 11.29
CA GLY A 202 3.21 -16.06 10.60
C GLY A 202 2.95 -14.86 11.51
N SER A 203 2.64 -15.11 12.80
CA SER A 203 2.40 -14.08 13.80
C SER A 203 3.64 -13.20 14.04
N LYS A 204 4.84 -13.79 14.09
CA LYS A 204 6.12 -13.06 14.22
C LYS A 204 6.39 -12.17 13.01
N VAL A 205 6.06 -12.63 11.81
CA VAL A 205 6.18 -11.81 10.59
C VAL A 205 5.28 -10.59 10.67
N VAL A 206 4.03 -10.79 11.08
CA VAL A 206 3.05 -9.70 11.24
C VAL A 206 3.56 -8.69 12.27
N ALA A 207 3.94 -9.15 13.46
CA ALA A 207 4.42 -8.27 14.54
C ALA A 207 5.68 -7.48 14.14
N LYS A 208 6.72 -8.15 13.65
CA LYS A 208 7.99 -7.51 13.26
C LYS A 208 7.79 -6.50 12.12
N THR A 209 7.01 -6.86 11.11
CA THR A 209 6.75 -5.95 9.99
C THR A 209 5.93 -4.74 10.45
N ALA A 210 4.87 -4.96 11.23
CA ALA A 210 4.00 -3.90 11.71
C ALA A 210 4.76 -2.89 12.58
N VAL A 211 5.58 -3.35 13.53
CA VAL A 211 6.37 -2.47 14.42
C VAL A 211 7.30 -1.58 13.60
N VAL A 212 8.02 -2.12 12.62
CA VAL A 212 8.94 -1.34 11.79
C VAL A 212 8.19 -0.30 10.95
N VAL A 213 7.13 -0.72 10.25
CA VAL A 213 6.32 0.18 9.40
C VAL A 213 5.66 1.27 10.24
N MET A 214 5.11 0.92 11.39
CA MET A 214 4.46 1.87 12.30
C MET A 214 5.47 2.86 12.88
N THR A 215 6.69 2.41 13.19
CA THR A 215 7.78 3.30 13.63
C THR A 215 8.11 4.33 12.56
N PHE A 216 8.28 3.90 11.30
CA PHE A 216 8.51 4.83 10.19
C PHE A 216 7.33 5.80 9.99
N TYR A 217 6.10 5.31 10.10
CA TYR A 217 4.92 6.17 9.97
C TYR A 217 4.90 7.27 11.06
N PHE A 218 5.12 6.90 12.32
CA PHE A 218 5.16 7.89 13.40
C PHE A 218 6.34 8.84 13.30
N LEU A 219 7.53 8.35 12.92
CA LEU A 219 8.68 9.22 12.69
C LEU A 219 8.40 10.23 11.57
N ASP A 220 7.68 9.85 10.51
CA ASP A 220 7.34 10.76 9.42
C ASP A 220 6.39 11.87 9.90
N LEU A 221 5.36 11.47 10.65
CA LEU A 221 4.41 12.40 11.29
C LEU A 221 5.15 13.37 12.22
N LEU A 222 5.98 12.87 13.13
CA LEU A 222 6.77 13.69 14.06
C LEU A 222 7.76 14.59 13.33
N SER A 223 8.42 14.11 12.26
CA SER A 223 9.38 14.90 11.48
C SER A 223 8.74 16.09 10.74
N THR A 224 7.43 16.03 10.53
CA THR A 224 6.65 17.11 9.92
C THR A 224 6.27 18.17 10.95
N MET A 225 6.07 17.78 12.21
CA MET A 225 5.67 18.68 13.30
C MET A 225 6.86 19.26 14.08
N TRP A 226 7.96 18.51 14.20
CA TRP A 226 9.10 18.88 15.03
C TRP A 226 10.43 18.87 14.28
N LYS A 227 11.12 20.01 14.32
CA LYS A 227 12.45 20.19 13.72
C LYS A 227 13.49 19.23 14.31
N ALA A 228 13.40 18.91 15.61
CA ALA A 228 14.31 18.00 16.29
C ALA A 228 14.32 16.58 15.69
N VAL A 229 13.21 16.13 15.10
CA VAL A 229 13.07 14.78 14.51
C VAL A 229 13.27 14.81 12.99
N SER A 230 13.49 15.99 12.39
CA SER A 230 13.61 16.16 10.94
C SER A 230 14.81 15.43 10.31
N PHE A 231 15.84 15.11 11.10
CA PHE A 231 17.00 14.32 10.65
C PHE A 231 16.63 12.89 10.22
N THR A 232 15.45 12.40 10.59
CA THR A 232 14.98 11.04 10.22
C THR A 232 14.43 10.97 8.80
N LYS A 233 14.08 12.10 8.17
CA LYS A 233 13.48 12.17 6.84
C LYS A 233 14.25 11.42 5.74
N PRO A 234 15.59 11.51 5.65
CA PRO A 234 16.35 10.82 4.59
C PRO A 234 16.20 9.28 4.63
N PHE A 235 16.01 8.72 5.83
CA PHE A 235 15.94 7.28 6.07
C PHE A 235 14.50 6.76 6.17
N ASN A 236 13.51 7.66 6.14
CA ASN A 236 12.12 7.29 6.33
C ASN A 236 11.45 6.96 5.00
N ILE A 237 10.87 5.76 4.89
CA ILE A 237 10.17 5.31 3.68
C ILE A 237 8.96 6.19 3.31
N PHE A 238 8.27 6.77 4.31
CA PHE A 238 7.08 7.62 4.08
C PHE A 238 7.45 9.01 3.55
N THR A 239 8.70 9.45 3.70
CA THR A 239 9.16 10.71 3.09
C THR A 239 9.16 10.65 1.55
N TYR A 240 9.12 9.45 0.96
CA TYR A 240 8.99 9.21 -0.48
C TYR A 240 7.52 9.06 -0.93
N TYR A 241 6.55 9.29 -0.04
CA TYR A 241 5.13 9.29 -0.33
C TYR A 241 4.46 10.53 0.25
N GLN A 242 4.39 11.59 -0.56
CA GLN A 242 3.86 12.89 -0.16
C GLN A 242 2.80 13.36 -1.17
N PRO A 243 1.58 12.79 -1.14
CA PRO A 243 0.57 13.01 -2.18
C PRO A 243 0.12 14.48 -2.27
N GLN A 244 0.08 15.21 -1.15
CA GLN A 244 -0.22 16.65 -1.15
C GLN A 244 0.83 17.45 -1.93
N LYS A 245 2.11 17.17 -1.73
CA LYS A 245 3.20 17.86 -2.45
C LYS A 245 3.29 17.45 -3.93
N LEU A 246 2.89 16.22 -4.24
CA LEU A 246 2.78 15.74 -5.61
C LEU A 246 1.66 16.47 -6.37
N ILE A 247 0.54 16.76 -5.70
CA ILE A 247 -0.61 17.38 -6.37
C ILE A 247 -0.50 18.90 -6.49
N SER A 248 0.19 19.55 -5.54
CA SER A 248 0.55 20.98 -5.62
C SER A 248 1.70 21.26 -6.60
N GLY A 249 2.43 20.22 -7.02
CA GLY A 249 3.58 20.35 -7.91
C GLY A 249 4.89 20.73 -7.22
N GLU A 250 4.90 20.84 -5.89
CA GLU A 250 6.09 21.10 -5.08
C GLU A 250 7.13 19.96 -5.16
N ARG A 251 6.69 18.74 -5.46
CA ARG A 251 7.56 17.57 -5.56
C ARG A 251 7.28 16.74 -6.80
N SER A 252 8.35 16.29 -7.45
CA SER A 252 8.26 15.40 -8.61
C SER A 252 8.26 13.93 -8.20
N LEU A 253 7.39 13.15 -8.85
CA LEU A 253 7.35 11.69 -8.71
C LEU A 253 8.68 11.04 -9.07
N LEU A 254 9.41 11.61 -10.04
CA LEU A 254 10.68 11.07 -10.53
C LEU A 254 11.77 11.02 -9.46
N GLN A 255 11.68 11.85 -8.42
CA GLN A 255 12.62 11.82 -7.30
C GLN A 255 12.37 10.64 -6.36
N ASN A 256 11.13 10.14 -6.29
CA ASN A 256 10.75 9.08 -5.36
C ASN A 256 10.95 7.69 -5.96
N ILE A 257 10.74 7.54 -7.28
CA ILE A 257 10.78 6.26 -7.98
C ILE A 257 12.10 5.49 -7.78
N PRO A 258 13.30 6.08 -7.99
CA PRO A 258 14.55 5.33 -7.93
C PRO A 258 14.80 4.70 -6.57
N VAL A 259 14.61 5.46 -5.49
CA VAL A 259 14.85 4.98 -4.12
C VAL A 259 13.89 3.86 -3.77
N LEU A 260 12.59 4.03 -4.07
CA LEU A 260 11.59 3.00 -3.80
C LEU A 260 11.88 1.71 -4.60
N LEU A 261 12.20 1.82 -5.89
CA LEU A 261 12.52 0.67 -6.74
C LEU A 261 13.77 -0.07 -6.26
N ILE A 262 14.83 0.64 -5.90
CA ILE A 262 16.05 0.03 -5.38
C ILE A 262 15.74 -0.77 -4.12
N LEU A 263 15.03 -0.19 -3.15
CA LEU A 263 14.66 -0.87 -1.90
C LEU A 263 13.74 -2.07 -2.15
N ILE A 264 12.75 -1.95 -3.05
CA ILE A 264 11.89 -3.04 -3.46
C ILE A 264 12.72 -4.23 -3.96
N VAL A 265 13.67 -3.96 -4.86
CA VAL A 265 14.53 -4.99 -5.47
C VAL A 265 15.45 -5.59 -4.43
N VAL A 266 16.08 -4.78 -3.57
CA VAL A 266 16.97 -5.27 -2.50
C VAL A 266 16.22 -6.21 -1.56
N PHE A 267 15.08 -5.80 -1.00
CA PHE A 267 14.32 -6.65 -0.08
C PHE A 267 13.82 -7.93 -0.77
N PHE A 268 13.36 -7.84 -2.02
CA PHE A 268 12.96 -9.03 -2.77
C PHE A 268 14.13 -9.99 -3.02
N LEU A 269 15.31 -9.48 -3.38
CA LEU A 269 16.50 -10.30 -3.61
C LEU A 269 16.98 -10.98 -2.32
N ILE A 270 16.96 -10.28 -1.19
CA ILE A 270 17.29 -10.87 0.13
C ILE A 270 16.29 -11.97 0.47
N ALA A 271 14.99 -11.72 0.29
CA ALA A 271 13.95 -12.72 0.54
C ALA A 271 14.14 -13.97 -0.31
N ARG A 272 14.40 -13.77 -1.62
CA ARG A 272 14.66 -14.85 -2.57
C ARG A 272 15.91 -15.64 -2.21
N TRP A 273 17.00 -14.96 -1.84
CA TRP A 273 18.24 -15.60 -1.42
C TRP A 273 18.04 -16.46 -0.17
N GLN A 274 17.42 -15.89 0.87
CA GLN A 274 17.18 -16.57 2.13
C GLN A 274 16.26 -17.78 1.97
N PHE A 275 15.17 -17.65 1.22
CA PHE A 275 14.22 -18.74 1.00
C PHE A 275 14.83 -19.94 0.25
N ASN A 276 15.83 -19.72 -0.59
CA ASN A 276 16.52 -20.82 -1.28
C ASN A 276 17.51 -21.56 -0.39
N ARG A 277 18.20 -20.84 0.50
CA ARG A 277 19.23 -21.42 1.37
C ARG A 277 18.66 -22.06 2.63
N ARG A 278 17.47 -21.63 3.05
CA ARG A 278 16.85 -22.11 4.27
C ARG A 278 16.45 -23.57 4.15
N ASP A 279 16.86 -24.37 5.11
CA ASP A 279 16.29 -25.68 5.32
C ASP A 279 14.86 -25.50 5.83
N ILE A 280 13.94 -25.92 5.00
CA ILE A 280 12.54 -26.01 5.33
C ILE A 280 12.41 -27.46 5.77
N PRO A 281 12.24 -27.73 7.08
CA PRO A 281 11.98 -29.09 7.56
C PRO A 281 10.76 -29.62 6.83
#